data_AF-A0A101IXV1-F1
#
_entry.id   AF-A0A101IXV1-F1
#
_cell.length_a   1.000
_cell.length_b   1.000
_cell.length_c   1.000
_cell.angle_alpha   90.00
_cell.angle_beta   90.00
_cell.angle_gamma   90.00
#
_symmetry.space_group_name_H-M   'P 1'
#
loop_
_entity.id
_entity.type
_entity.pdbx_description
1 polymer ?
#
loop_
_entity_poly.entity_id
_entity_poly.type
_entity_poly.pdbx_seq_one_letter_code
_entity_poly.pdbx_strand_id
1 'polypeptide(L)'
;MVEAVIGNEDGVFRLVAWTPAVLEGLEAGGNVVIRGATAREGEQGIEYSLGEAASVSRSDREISLTLDTVADVVEGKSYSLAGTVAGVQPSHAFVTRSGRQSCVRNLVLADETGEVPVVIWGEKADGHLVAGDRIEIYNATARRGRYGDIEVHLSWGSALVLLAQEEKEVEVEGTIIATREGIALDTGEACYLLAEPLPIGSIVRARGRVHRGVISPGDIEAVTPDPQDLQRRLDQFSGRP
;
A
#
# COMPACT_ATOMS: atom_id res chain seq x y z
N MET A 1 21.60 4.51 -11.99
CA MET A 1 21.08 5.37 -10.91
C MET A 1 19.85 4.72 -10.32
N VAL A 2 19.74 4.70 -8.99
CA VAL A 2 18.55 4.32 -8.23
C VAL A 2 18.31 5.39 -7.15
N GLU A 3 17.07 5.59 -6.75
CA GLU A 3 16.69 6.58 -5.75
C GLU A 3 16.09 5.90 -4.53
N ALA A 4 16.27 6.50 -3.36
CA ALA A 4 15.69 6.08 -2.10
C ALA A 4 15.33 7.30 -1.24
N VAL A 5 14.55 7.06 -0.19
CA VAL A 5 14.33 8.01 0.90
C VAL A 5 14.98 7.42 2.14
N ILE A 6 15.76 8.23 2.84
CA ILE A 6 16.43 7.86 4.08
C ILE A 6 16.02 8.83 5.18
N GLY A 7 16.02 8.37 6.42
CA GLY A 7 15.74 9.22 7.57
C GLY A 7 16.72 8.97 8.70
N ASN A 8 16.96 9.99 9.50
CA ASN A 8 17.62 9.91 10.79
C ASN A 8 16.95 10.89 11.78
N GLU A 9 17.57 11.09 12.95
CA GLU A 9 17.12 12.07 13.95
C GLU A 9 17.02 13.52 13.46
N ASP A 10 17.70 13.89 12.37
CA ASP A 10 17.70 15.24 11.80
C ASP A 10 16.60 15.45 10.74
N GLY A 11 15.97 14.38 10.29
CA GLY A 11 14.87 14.44 9.33
C GLY A 11 14.93 13.37 8.25
N VAL A 12 14.17 13.61 7.19
CA VAL A 12 13.98 12.70 6.06
C VAL A 12 14.53 13.34 4.80
N PHE A 13 15.34 12.58 4.07
CA PHE A 13 16.14 13.08 2.95
C PHE A 13 16.02 12.19 1.73
N ARG A 14 16.21 12.81 0.58
CA ARG A 14 16.35 12.09 -0.67
C ARG A 14 17.76 11.53 -0.80
N LEU A 15 17.87 10.29 -1.27
CA LEU A 15 19.14 9.63 -1.58
C LEU A 15 19.15 9.22 -3.05
N VAL A 16 20.23 9.58 -3.75
CA VAL A 16 20.47 9.20 -5.14
C VAL A 16 21.74 8.38 -5.22
N ALA A 17 21.63 7.10 -5.57
CA ALA A 17 22.77 6.23 -5.77
C ALA A 17 23.10 6.12 -7.26
N TRP A 18 24.28 6.59 -7.65
CA TRP A 18 24.73 6.50 -9.04
C TRP A 18 25.09 5.06 -9.43
N THR A 19 25.57 4.28 -8.46
CA THR A 19 25.84 2.83 -8.55
C THR A 19 24.73 2.03 -7.85
N PRO A 20 23.76 1.43 -8.59
CA PRO A 20 22.61 0.77 -7.96
C PRO A 20 22.96 -0.39 -7.04
N ALA A 21 24.04 -1.12 -7.34
CA ALA A 21 24.51 -2.26 -6.55
C ALA A 21 24.79 -1.92 -5.07
N VAL A 22 25.03 -0.65 -4.74
CA VAL A 22 25.26 -0.23 -3.35
C VAL A 22 24.01 -0.38 -2.47
N LEU A 23 22.81 -0.42 -3.08
CA LEU A 23 21.55 -0.62 -2.36
C LEU A 23 20.97 -2.03 -2.55
N GLU A 24 21.69 -2.93 -3.22
CA GLU A 24 21.21 -4.27 -3.51
C GLU A 24 21.05 -5.09 -2.22
N GLY A 25 19.93 -5.82 -2.11
CA GLY A 25 19.60 -6.61 -0.93
C GLY A 25 19.17 -5.79 0.30
N LEU A 26 18.96 -4.48 0.16
CA LEU A 26 18.32 -3.66 1.19
C LEU A 26 16.81 -3.63 0.98
N GLU A 27 16.06 -3.62 2.08
CA GLU A 27 14.60 -3.57 2.08
C GLU A 27 14.13 -2.27 2.72
N ALA A 28 12.98 -1.76 2.26
CA ALA A 28 12.36 -0.59 2.87
C ALA A 28 12.03 -0.87 4.35
N GLY A 29 12.26 0.11 5.21
CA GLY A 29 12.13 -0.03 6.66
C GLY A 29 13.38 -0.62 7.36
N GLY A 30 14.39 -1.07 6.62
CA GLY A 30 15.66 -1.52 7.19
C GLY A 30 16.59 -0.37 7.61
N ASN A 31 17.32 -0.57 8.70
CA ASN A 31 18.32 0.39 9.19
C ASN A 31 19.69 0.15 8.54
N VAL A 32 20.36 1.23 8.17
CA VAL A 32 21.65 1.17 7.46
C VAL A 32 22.65 2.21 7.97
N VAL A 33 23.93 1.91 7.80
CA VAL A 33 25.02 2.88 7.88
C VAL A 33 25.46 3.22 6.47
N ILE A 34 25.44 4.52 6.15
CA ILE A 34 25.88 5.05 4.86
C ILE A 34 27.19 5.80 5.08
N ARG A 35 28.22 5.49 4.30
CA ARG A 35 29.51 6.20 4.30
C ARG A 35 29.84 6.75 2.92
N GLY A 36 30.46 7.92 2.87
CA GLY A 36 30.87 8.56 1.62
C GLY A 36 29.72 9.25 0.85
N ALA A 37 28.59 9.50 1.51
CA ALA A 37 27.50 10.28 0.92
C ALA A 37 27.88 11.76 0.80
N THR A 38 27.56 12.37 -0.33
CA THR A 38 27.74 13.82 -0.55
C THR A 38 26.41 14.53 -0.43
N ALA A 39 26.32 15.52 0.45
CA ALA A 39 25.11 16.32 0.62
C ALA A 39 25.08 17.50 -0.36
N ARG A 40 23.89 17.78 -0.89
CA ARG A 40 23.59 18.98 -1.68
C ARG A 40 22.28 19.58 -1.20
N GLU A 41 22.30 20.87 -0.91
CA GLU A 41 21.12 21.62 -0.53
C GLU A 41 20.43 22.21 -1.77
N GLY A 42 19.09 22.15 -1.80
CA GLY A 42 18.26 22.74 -2.85
C GLY A 42 16.92 23.22 -2.29
N GLU A 43 16.03 23.68 -3.17
CA GLU A 43 14.71 24.21 -2.78
C GLU A 43 13.81 23.19 -2.08
N GLN A 44 14.06 21.90 -2.30
CA GLN A 44 13.30 20.79 -1.72
C GLN A 44 13.98 20.16 -0.49
N GLY A 45 15.04 20.79 0.02
CA GLY A 45 15.82 20.31 1.17
C GLY A 45 17.15 19.68 0.77
N ILE A 46 17.70 18.86 1.66
CA ILE A 46 18.98 18.19 1.48
C ILE A 46 18.78 16.90 0.68
N GLU A 47 19.61 16.74 -0.35
CA GLU A 47 19.76 15.51 -1.13
C GLU A 47 21.14 14.92 -0.90
N TYR A 48 21.19 13.62 -0.64
CA TYR A 48 22.42 12.85 -0.56
C TYR A 48 22.68 12.10 -1.87
N SER A 49 23.92 12.15 -2.34
CA SER A 49 24.39 11.39 -3.50
C SER A 49 25.45 10.36 -3.11
N LEU A 50 25.29 9.12 -3.60
CA LEU A 50 26.27 8.04 -3.46
C LEU A 50 27.03 7.81 -4.77
N GLY A 51 28.32 8.15 -4.76
CA GLY A 51 29.25 7.86 -5.84
C GLY A 51 29.96 6.50 -5.67
N GLU A 52 30.99 6.24 -6.49
CA GLU A 52 31.71 4.96 -6.48
C GLU A 52 32.41 4.62 -5.16
N ALA A 53 32.84 5.63 -4.40
CA ALA A 53 33.51 5.43 -3.11
C ALA A 53 32.55 5.24 -1.93
N ALA A 54 31.24 5.33 -2.15
CA ALA A 54 30.25 5.20 -1.10
C ALA A 54 29.97 3.73 -0.77
N SER A 55 29.63 3.46 0.49
CA SER A 55 29.24 2.12 0.97
C SER A 55 27.99 2.20 1.83
N VAL A 56 27.12 1.20 1.70
CA VAL A 56 25.95 1.04 2.56
C VAL A 56 26.00 -0.35 3.19
N SER A 57 25.79 -0.43 4.50
CA SER A 57 25.76 -1.69 5.25
C SER A 57 24.57 -1.72 6.20
N ARG A 58 23.93 -2.89 6.36
CA ARG A 58 22.86 -3.09 7.34
C ARG A 58 23.33 -2.75 8.77
N SER A 59 22.41 -2.30 9.60
CA SER A 59 22.64 -1.90 10.97
C SER A 59 21.50 -2.35 11.86
N ASP A 60 21.81 -2.81 13.06
CA ASP A 60 20.82 -3.15 14.09
C ASP A 60 20.51 -1.96 15.01
N ARG A 61 21.18 -0.81 14.80
CA ARG A 61 20.90 0.42 15.56
C ARG A 61 19.46 0.86 15.28
N GLU A 62 18.71 1.07 16.35
CA GLU A 62 17.38 1.70 16.29
C GLU A 62 17.51 3.19 15.96
N ILE A 63 16.64 3.65 15.05
CA ILE A 63 16.53 5.04 14.62
C ILE A 63 15.07 5.42 14.81
N SER A 64 14.81 6.42 15.65
CA SER A 64 13.47 6.95 15.85
C SER A 64 13.29 8.18 14.98
N LEU A 65 12.35 8.10 14.03
CA LEU A 65 11.91 9.24 13.23
C LEU A 65 10.70 9.88 13.90
N THR A 66 10.70 11.20 13.98
CA THR A 66 9.50 11.94 14.39
C THR A 66 8.58 12.04 13.17
N LEU A 67 7.36 11.54 13.31
CA LEU A 67 6.31 11.66 12.31
C LEU A 67 5.38 12.82 12.70
N ASP A 68 4.86 13.51 11.69
CA ASP A 68 3.84 14.52 11.83
C ASP A 68 2.45 13.87 12.02
N THR A 69 1.48 14.66 12.49
CA THR A 69 0.08 14.23 12.58
C THR A 69 -0.74 14.75 11.41
N VAL A 70 -1.84 14.06 11.08
CA VAL A 70 -2.76 14.47 10.01
C VAL A 70 -3.35 15.87 10.27
N ALA A 71 -3.66 16.20 11.52
CA ALA A 71 -4.20 17.52 11.87
C ALA A 71 -3.22 18.69 11.61
N ASP A 72 -1.92 18.42 11.56
CA ASP A 72 -0.88 19.43 11.31
C ASP A 72 -0.65 19.69 9.80
N VAL A 73 -1.32 18.93 8.94
CA VAL A 73 -1.13 19.02 7.48
C VAL A 73 -1.70 20.33 6.95
N VAL A 74 -0.80 21.16 6.41
CA VAL A 74 -1.11 22.42 5.73
C VAL A 74 -0.44 22.48 4.36
N GLU A 75 -1.06 23.21 3.44
CA GLU A 75 -0.56 23.37 2.07
C GLU A 75 0.89 23.91 2.03
N GLY A 76 1.69 23.39 1.09
CA GLY A 76 3.01 23.94 0.77
C GLY A 76 4.19 23.36 1.56
N LYS A 77 3.95 22.36 2.41
CA LYS A 77 5.00 21.65 3.17
C LYS A 77 5.06 20.17 2.81
N SER A 78 6.15 19.53 3.17
CA SER A 78 6.29 18.06 3.15
C SER A 78 6.10 17.51 4.55
N TYR A 79 5.49 16.33 4.62
CA TYR A 79 5.14 15.64 5.85
C TYR A 79 5.59 14.20 5.80
N SER A 80 5.91 13.64 6.97
CA SER A 80 6.02 12.19 7.14
C SER A 80 4.93 11.74 8.12
N LEU A 81 4.01 10.91 7.67
CA LEU A 81 2.80 10.53 8.41
C LEU A 81 2.76 9.02 8.63
N ALA A 82 2.25 8.59 9.77
CA ALA A 82 1.81 7.21 9.99
C ALA A 82 0.29 7.17 10.10
N GLY A 83 -0.32 6.09 9.63
CA GLY A 83 -1.76 5.93 9.80
C GLY A 83 -2.29 4.62 9.24
N THR A 84 -3.61 4.48 9.32
CA THR A 84 -4.36 3.37 8.74
C THR A 84 -5.05 3.83 7.46
N VAL A 85 -5.01 3.01 6.42
CA VAL A 85 -5.73 3.25 5.17
C VAL A 85 -7.23 3.07 5.45
N ALA A 86 -7.98 4.16 5.56
CA ALA A 86 -9.43 4.13 5.78
C ALA A 86 -10.19 3.69 4.53
N GLY A 87 -9.67 4.03 3.34
CA GLY A 87 -10.22 3.62 2.06
C GLY A 87 -9.19 3.77 0.95
N VAL A 88 -9.29 2.92 -0.07
CA VAL A 88 -8.35 2.91 -1.21
C VAL A 88 -9.10 2.67 -2.52
N GLN A 89 -8.74 3.44 -3.54
CA GLN A 89 -9.26 3.27 -4.89
C GLN A 89 -8.31 2.41 -5.73
N PRO A 90 -8.79 1.72 -6.78
CA PRO A 90 -7.91 1.03 -7.72
C PRO A 90 -6.86 1.95 -8.35
N SER A 91 -5.69 1.40 -8.71
CA SER A 91 -4.70 2.12 -9.50
C SER A 91 -5.23 2.43 -10.91
N HIS A 92 -4.84 3.58 -11.44
CA HIS A 92 -5.19 4.03 -12.79
C HIS A 92 -3.90 4.32 -13.58
N ALA A 93 -3.65 3.52 -14.61
CA ALA A 93 -2.53 3.72 -15.51
C ALA A 93 -2.85 4.82 -16.55
N PHE A 94 -1.85 5.63 -16.88
CA PHE A 94 -1.94 6.68 -17.89
C PHE A 94 -0.62 6.88 -18.63
N VAL A 95 -0.67 7.58 -19.76
CA VAL A 95 0.53 7.98 -20.52
C VAL A 95 0.74 9.47 -20.31
N THR A 96 1.94 9.85 -19.85
CA THR A 96 2.31 11.25 -19.64
C THR A 96 2.41 11.99 -20.96
N ARG A 97 2.44 13.34 -20.92
CA ARG A 97 2.67 14.17 -22.11
C ARG A 97 4.00 13.85 -22.83
N SER A 98 4.99 13.30 -22.11
CA SER A 98 6.27 12.87 -22.68
C SER A 98 6.23 11.45 -23.27
N GLY A 99 5.08 10.78 -23.28
CA GLY A 99 4.91 9.43 -23.82
C GLY A 99 5.30 8.31 -22.87
N ARG A 100 5.61 8.60 -21.59
CA ARG A 100 5.97 7.57 -20.60
C ARG A 100 4.72 7.02 -19.93
N GLN A 101 4.70 5.73 -19.64
CA GLN A 101 3.67 5.14 -18.78
C GLN A 101 3.88 5.59 -17.34
N SER A 102 2.77 5.84 -16.65
CA SER A 102 2.73 6.18 -15.22
C SER A 102 1.42 5.68 -14.62
N CYS A 103 1.33 5.71 -13.30
CA CYS A 103 0.16 5.26 -12.56
C CYS A 103 -0.21 6.29 -11.49
N VAL A 104 -1.48 6.34 -11.12
CA VAL A 104 -1.99 7.13 -10.00
C VAL A 104 -2.94 6.28 -9.16
N ARG A 105 -2.89 6.44 -7.84
CA ARG A 105 -3.82 5.80 -6.90
C ARG A 105 -4.18 6.76 -5.79
N ASN A 106 -5.47 6.80 -5.45
CA ASN A 106 -5.96 7.61 -4.34
C ASN A 106 -6.30 6.71 -3.14
N LEU A 107 -6.01 7.20 -1.95
CA LEU A 107 -6.45 6.58 -0.69
C LEU A 107 -6.78 7.66 0.34
N VAL A 108 -7.38 7.25 1.45
CA VAL A 108 -7.59 8.08 2.64
C VAL A 108 -6.73 7.50 3.76
N LEU A 109 -5.85 8.31 4.33
CA LEU A 109 -5.02 7.96 5.48
C LEU A 109 -5.66 8.55 6.74
N ALA A 110 -5.81 7.75 7.78
CA ALA A 110 -6.38 8.15 9.05
C ALA A 110 -5.40 7.89 10.21
N ASP A 111 -5.27 8.85 11.11
CA ASP A 111 -4.62 8.70 12.41
C ASP A 111 -5.58 9.13 13.54
N GLU A 112 -5.10 9.21 14.78
CA GLU A 112 -5.92 9.67 15.92
C GLU A 112 -6.36 11.13 15.84
N THR A 113 -5.74 11.94 14.98
CA THR A 113 -5.98 13.37 14.84
C THR A 113 -6.92 13.72 13.67
N GLY A 114 -7.06 12.85 12.68
CA GLY A 114 -8.02 13.02 11.59
C GLY A 114 -7.77 12.13 10.37
N GLU A 115 -8.37 12.53 9.26
CA GLU A 115 -8.22 11.87 7.95
C GLU A 115 -7.71 12.85 6.89
N VAL A 116 -6.85 12.37 5.98
CA VAL A 116 -6.36 13.15 4.86
C VAL A 116 -6.38 12.34 3.56
N PRO A 117 -6.84 12.91 2.44
CA PRO A 117 -6.70 12.28 1.13
C PRO A 117 -5.22 12.20 0.72
N VAL A 118 -4.80 11.04 0.24
CA VAL A 118 -3.45 10.79 -0.27
C VAL A 118 -3.52 10.41 -1.74
N VAL A 119 -2.66 11.04 -2.55
CA VAL A 119 -2.51 10.75 -3.98
C VAL A 119 -1.11 10.20 -4.23
N ILE A 120 -1.05 8.94 -4.67
CA ILE A 120 0.19 8.21 -4.96
C ILE A 120 0.43 8.22 -6.46
N TRP A 121 1.65 8.59 -6.86
CA TRP A 121 2.07 8.64 -8.25
C TRP A 121 3.19 7.64 -8.58
N GLY A 122 3.22 7.22 -9.84
CA GLY A 122 4.27 6.37 -10.39
C GLY A 122 4.17 4.91 -9.94
N GLU A 123 5.30 4.23 -9.88
CA GLU A 123 5.37 2.78 -9.55
C GLU A 123 4.79 2.47 -8.16
N LYS A 124 4.92 3.40 -7.20
CA LYS A 124 4.36 3.24 -5.86
C LYS A 124 2.84 3.10 -5.85
N ALA A 125 2.17 3.65 -6.86
CA ALA A 125 0.71 3.57 -6.99
C ALA A 125 0.23 2.16 -7.37
N ASP A 126 1.12 1.30 -7.90
CA ASP A 126 0.75 -0.04 -8.36
C ASP A 126 0.76 -1.09 -7.24
N GLY A 127 1.52 -0.84 -6.16
CA GLY A 127 1.63 -1.77 -5.03
C GLY A 127 0.28 -2.13 -4.43
N HIS A 128 0.04 -3.40 -4.10
CA HIS A 128 -1.22 -3.84 -3.50
C HIS A 128 -1.44 -3.14 -2.15
N LEU A 129 -2.54 -2.40 -1.99
CA LEU A 129 -2.97 -1.71 -0.78
C LEU A 129 -4.46 -1.95 -0.58
N VAL A 130 -4.86 -2.19 0.66
CA VAL A 130 -6.24 -2.47 1.06
C VAL A 130 -6.64 -1.57 2.24
N ALA A 131 -7.94 -1.38 2.43
CA ALA A 131 -8.43 -0.72 3.63
C ALA A 131 -8.02 -1.52 4.88
N GLY A 132 -7.65 -0.82 5.94
CA GLY A 132 -7.12 -1.39 7.17
C GLY A 132 -5.60 -1.56 7.19
N ASP A 133 -4.89 -1.41 6.06
CA ASP A 133 -3.42 -1.42 6.06
C ASP A 133 -2.86 -0.31 6.94
N ARG A 134 -1.82 -0.63 7.72
CA ARG A 134 -1.04 0.38 8.44
C ARG A 134 0.15 0.78 7.58
N ILE A 135 0.30 2.05 7.29
CA ILE A 135 1.36 2.56 6.43
C ILE A 135 2.07 3.74 7.07
N GLU A 136 3.33 3.91 6.69
CA GLU A 136 4.09 5.14 6.89
C GLU A 136 4.39 5.74 5.52
N ILE A 137 4.22 7.04 5.41
CA ILE A 137 4.54 7.81 4.22
C ILE A 137 5.57 8.86 4.59
N TYR A 138 6.55 9.05 3.72
CA TYR A 138 7.73 9.87 4.00
C TYR A 138 7.92 10.92 2.91
N ASN A 139 8.22 12.15 3.33
CA ASN A 139 8.45 13.29 2.45
C ASN A 139 7.29 13.49 1.43
N ALA A 140 6.05 13.38 1.90
CA ALA A 140 4.86 13.55 1.09
C ALA A 140 4.41 15.02 1.09
N THR A 141 4.18 15.59 -0.08
CA THR A 141 3.92 17.03 -0.21
C THR A 141 2.44 17.35 -0.10
N ALA A 142 2.06 18.24 0.82
CA ALA A 142 0.69 18.73 0.94
C ALA A 142 0.41 19.80 -0.12
N ARG A 143 -0.66 19.61 -0.88
CA ARG A 143 -1.10 20.52 -1.95
C ARG A 143 -2.61 20.69 -1.90
N ARG A 144 -3.08 21.81 -2.45
CA ARG A 144 -4.52 21.97 -2.67
C ARG A 144 -4.96 21.08 -3.84
N GLY A 145 -5.89 20.18 -3.54
CA GLY A 145 -6.56 19.32 -4.51
C GLY A 145 -7.41 20.12 -5.48
N ARG A 146 -7.89 19.44 -6.52
CA ARG A 146 -8.70 20.04 -7.59
C ARG A 146 -9.98 20.71 -7.06
N TYR A 147 -10.52 20.19 -5.97
CA TYR A 147 -11.78 20.64 -5.37
C TYR A 147 -11.58 21.62 -4.20
N GLY A 148 -10.33 22.00 -3.89
CA GLY A 148 -10.02 23.03 -2.89
C GLY A 148 -9.60 22.50 -1.52
N ASP A 149 -9.82 21.20 -1.24
CA ASP A 149 -9.36 20.52 -0.04
C ASP A 149 -7.86 20.22 -0.08
N ILE A 150 -7.24 20.00 1.07
CA ILE A 150 -5.82 19.62 1.14
C ILE A 150 -5.69 18.12 0.86
N GLU A 151 -4.73 17.79 0.00
CA GLU A 151 -4.33 16.42 -0.33
C GLU A 151 -2.83 16.26 -0.11
N VAL A 152 -2.40 15.07 0.31
CA VAL A 152 -0.99 14.72 0.49
C VAL A 152 -0.52 13.89 -0.71
N HIS A 153 0.54 14.33 -1.38
CA HIS A 153 1.00 13.74 -2.64
C HIS A 153 2.30 12.96 -2.42
N LEU A 154 2.24 11.65 -2.68
CA LEU A 154 3.40 10.77 -2.78
C LEU A 154 3.89 10.77 -4.24
N SER A 155 5.01 11.45 -4.48
CA SER A 155 5.56 11.62 -5.83
C SER A 155 7.05 11.27 -5.88
N TRP A 156 7.83 12.04 -6.62
CA TRP A 156 9.27 11.87 -6.71
C TRP A 156 9.93 12.35 -5.41
N GLY A 157 10.90 11.59 -4.90
CA GLY A 157 11.56 11.88 -3.63
C GLY A 157 10.76 11.53 -2.37
N SER A 158 9.60 10.90 -2.50
CA SER A 158 8.79 10.40 -1.38
C SER A 158 8.84 8.88 -1.28
N ALA A 159 8.47 8.31 -0.13
CA ALA A 159 8.40 6.87 0.08
C ALA A 159 7.10 6.45 0.79
N LEU A 160 6.72 5.20 0.59
CA LEU A 160 5.62 4.52 1.29
C LEU A 160 6.17 3.22 1.83
N VAL A 161 5.97 2.99 3.12
CA VAL A 161 6.32 1.76 3.82
C VAL A 161 5.03 1.14 4.35
N LEU A 162 4.79 -0.10 3.98
CA LEU A 162 3.71 -0.89 4.56
C LEU A 162 4.21 -1.53 5.85
N LEU A 163 3.52 -1.28 6.96
CA LEU A 163 3.83 -1.90 8.24
C LEU A 163 3.22 -3.29 8.28
N ALA A 164 4.03 -4.28 8.69
CA ALA A 164 3.62 -5.66 8.73
C ALA A 164 2.32 -5.84 9.55
N GLN A 165 1.40 -6.62 8.98
CA GLN A 165 0.19 -7.06 9.66
C GLN A 165 0.23 -8.56 9.89
N GLU A 166 -0.39 -9.01 10.98
CA GLU A 166 -0.46 -10.42 11.33
C GLU A 166 -1.28 -11.21 10.31
N GLU A 167 -0.80 -12.41 9.97
CA GLU A 167 -1.62 -13.40 9.29
C GLU A 167 -2.66 -13.95 10.27
N LYS A 168 -3.91 -14.04 9.83
CA LYS A 168 -5.01 -14.63 10.63
C LYS A 168 -5.45 -15.93 10.01
N GLU A 169 -5.56 -17.00 10.80
CA GLU A 169 -6.29 -18.18 10.37
C GLU A 169 -7.79 -17.87 10.31
N VAL A 170 -8.42 -18.25 9.19
CA VAL A 170 -9.86 -18.14 8.99
C VAL A 170 -10.39 -19.44 8.41
N GLU A 171 -11.68 -19.69 8.64
CA GLU A 171 -12.47 -20.70 7.94
C GLU A 171 -13.72 -20.00 7.42
N VAL A 172 -13.84 -19.93 6.09
CA VAL A 172 -14.90 -19.17 5.41
C VAL A 172 -15.54 -20.00 4.31
N GLU A 173 -16.85 -19.85 4.14
CA GLU A 173 -17.59 -20.43 3.03
C GLU A 173 -18.08 -19.32 2.13
N GLY A 174 -17.93 -19.50 0.82
CA GLY A 174 -18.29 -18.47 -0.14
C GLY A 174 -18.28 -18.94 -1.58
N THR A 175 -18.70 -18.04 -2.46
CA THR A 175 -18.70 -18.28 -3.90
C THR A 175 -17.42 -17.72 -4.52
N ILE A 176 -16.81 -18.47 -5.43
CA ILE A 176 -15.67 -17.98 -6.20
C ILE A 176 -16.16 -17.06 -7.31
N ILE A 177 -15.70 -15.81 -7.29
CA ILE A 177 -16.08 -14.77 -8.25
C ILE A 177 -14.84 -14.16 -8.89
N ALA A 178 -15.02 -13.56 -10.07
CA ALA A 178 -14.01 -12.69 -10.66
C ALA A 178 -14.25 -11.25 -10.23
N THR A 179 -13.22 -10.58 -9.74
CA THR A 179 -13.19 -9.14 -9.47
C THR A 179 -12.23 -8.44 -10.44
N ARG A 180 -12.09 -7.12 -10.33
CA ARG A 180 -11.11 -6.37 -11.14
C ARG A 180 -9.68 -6.63 -10.67
N GLU A 181 -9.52 -6.98 -9.40
CA GLU A 181 -8.27 -7.19 -8.70
C GLU A 181 -7.80 -8.64 -8.76
N GLY A 182 -8.67 -9.59 -9.09
CA GLY A 182 -8.33 -11.01 -9.24
C GLY A 182 -9.51 -11.95 -9.06
N ILE A 183 -9.23 -13.23 -8.85
CA ILE A 183 -10.24 -14.20 -8.42
C ILE A 183 -10.39 -14.08 -6.91
N ALA A 184 -11.62 -14.07 -6.42
CA ALA A 184 -11.93 -13.87 -5.01
C ALA A 184 -12.96 -14.87 -4.49
N LEU A 185 -12.94 -15.11 -3.18
CA LEU A 185 -13.97 -15.82 -2.42
C LEU A 185 -14.89 -14.79 -1.76
N ASP A 186 -16.15 -14.74 -2.20
CA ASP A 186 -17.19 -13.87 -1.65
C ASP A 186 -18.09 -14.63 -0.68
N THR A 187 -18.06 -14.22 0.59
CA THR A 187 -18.91 -14.79 1.66
C THR A 187 -20.27 -14.09 1.76
N GLY A 188 -20.50 -13.02 0.98
CA GLY A 188 -21.64 -12.11 1.11
C GLY A 188 -21.44 -11.01 2.16
N GLU A 189 -20.52 -11.20 3.12
CA GLU A 189 -20.13 -10.18 4.11
C GLU A 189 -18.74 -9.61 3.83
N ALA A 190 -17.85 -10.42 3.27
CA ALA A 190 -16.48 -10.06 2.94
C ALA A 190 -16.06 -10.73 1.64
N CYS A 191 -15.11 -10.11 0.95
CA CYS A 191 -14.53 -10.65 -0.28
C CYS A 191 -13.02 -10.78 -0.10
N TYR A 192 -12.51 -12.01 -0.22
CA TYR A 192 -11.09 -12.32 -0.05
C TYR A 192 -10.47 -12.63 -1.40
N LEU A 193 -9.42 -11.92 -1.80
CA LEU A 193 -8.65 -12.28 -3.00
C LEU A 193 -7.97 -13.63 -2.76
N LEU A 194 -7.99 -14.50 -3.77
CA LEU A 194 -7.33 -15.79 -3.68
C LEU A 194 -5.87 -15.68 -4.12
N ALA A 195 -4.96 -16.18 -3.29
CA ALA A 195 -3.55 -16.30 -3.65
C ALA A 195 -3.34 -17.18 -4.89
N GLU A 196 -4.19 -18.21 -5.06
CA GLU A 196 -4.22 -19.08 -6.24
C GLU A 196 -5.66 -19.16 -6.80
N PRO A 197 -5.85 -18.96 -8.11
CA PRO A 197 -7.19 -18.89 -8.70
C PRO A 197 -7.93 -20.22 -8.64
N LEU A 198 -9.21 -20.17 -8.26
CA LEU A 198 -10.14 -21.30 -8.27
C LEU A 198 -11.20 -21.14 -9.39
N PRO A 199 -11.91 -22.21 -9.78
CA PRO A 199 -12.97 -22.14 -10.78
C PRO A 199 -14.09 -21.16 -10.37
N ILE A 200 -14.32 -20.14 -11.20
CA ILE A 200 -15.40 -19.18 -10.97
C ILE A 200 -16.76 -19.89 -10.92
N GLY A 201 -17.60 -19.48 -9.98
CA GLY A 201 -18.96 -20.00 -9.77
C GLY A 201 -19.03 -21.21 -8.83
N SER A 202 -17.90 -21.79 -8.41
CA SER A 202 -17.92 -22.83 -7.38
C SER A 202 -18.20 -22.22 -6.00
N ILE A 203 -18.97 -22.94 -5.18
CA ILE A 203 -19.09 -22.65 -3.75
C ILE A 203 -18.08 -23.52 -3.02
N VAL A 204 -17.27 -22.91 -2.17
CA VAL A 204 -16.23 -23.61 -1.42
C VAL A 204 -16.23 -23.20 0.04
N ARG A 205 -15.84 -24.13 0.90
CA ARG A 205 -15.39 -23.84 2.26
C ARG A 205 -13.86 -23.90 2.25
N ALA A 206 -13.23 -22.79 2.63
CA ALA A 206 -11.78 -22.65 2.64
C ALA A 206 -11.30 -22.37 4.07
N ARG A 207 -10.37 -23.19 4.55
CA ARG A 207 -9.60 -22.90 5.76
C ARG A 207 -8.20 -22.47 5.34
N GLY A 208 -7.75 -21.32 5.81
CA GLY A 208 -6.48 -20.76 5.36
C GLY A 208 -6.01 -19.58 6.17
N ARG A 209 -4.88 -19.00 5.74
CA ARG A 209 -4.33 -17.78 6.33
C ARG A 209 -4.73 -16.59 5.46
N VAL A 210 -5.32 -15.58 6.09
CA VAL A 210 -5.60 -14.30 5.47
C VAL A 210 -4.51 -13.31 5.85
N HIS A 211 -3.93 -12.69 4.85
CA HIS A 211 -3.04 -11.55 4.99
C HIS A 211 -3.52 -10.45 4.06
N ARG A 212 -3.90 -9.30 4.63
CA ARG A 212 -4.30 -8.10 3.89
C ARG A 212 -5.42 -8.36 2.85
N GLY A 213 -6.45 -9.09 3.26
CA GLY A 213 -7.59 -9.44 2.39
C GLY A 213 -7.30 -10.52 1.35
N VAL A 214 -6.06 -11.03 1.28
CA VAL A 214 -5.72 -12.18 0.45
C VAL A 214 -5.76 -13.44 1.31
N ILE A 215 -6.58 -14.42 0.91
CA ILE A 215 -6.61 -15.74 1.53
C ILE A 215 -5.66 -16.68 0.78
N SER A 216 -4.78 -17.33 1.54
CA SER A 216 -3.98 -18.49 1.13
C SER A 216 -4.60 -19.74 1.75
N PRO A 217 -5.43 -20.49 0.99
CA PRO A 217 -6.11 -21.67 1.52
C PRO A 217 -5.10 -22.76 1.85
N GLY A 218 -5.18 -23.33 3.05
CA GLY A 218 -4.47 -24.55 3.42
C GLY A 218 -5.30 -25.80 3.12
N ASP A 219 -6.62 -25.65 3.14
CA ASP A 219 -7.60 -26.69 2.82
C ASP A 219 -8.82 -26.07 2.13
N ILE A 220 -9.34 -26.76 1.10
CA ILE A 220 -10.49 -26.31 0.30
C ILE A 220 -11.42 -27.50 0.06
N GLU A 221 -12.67 -27.33 0.45
CA GLU A 221 -13.75 -28.28 0.18
C GLU A 221 -14.80 -27.65 -0.73
N ALA A 222 -15.14 -28.35 -1.82
CA ALA A 222 -16.27 -27.94 -2.65
C ALA A 222 -17.59 -28.19 -1.89
N VAL A 223 -18.41 -27.15 -1.76
CA VAL A 223 -19.72 -27.25 -1.11
C VAL A 223 -20.78 -27.41 -2.20
N THR A 224 -21.56 -28.48 -2.09
CA THR A 224 -22.75 -28.62 -2.93
C THR A 224 -23.87 -27.82 -2.28
N PRO A 225 -24.46 -26.83 -2.96
CA PRO A 225 -25.53 -26.04 -2.36
C PRO A 225 -26.74 -26.91 -2.03
N ASP A 226 -27.35 -26.69 -0.86
CA ASP A 226 -28.55 -27.42 -0.44
C ASP A 226 -29.72 -27.10 -1.40
N PRO A 227 -30.24 -28.09 -2.14
CA PRO A 227 -31.36 -27.89 -3.05
C PRO A 227 -32.61 -27.32 -2.34
N GLN A 228 -32.83 -27.67 -1.07
CA GLN A 228 -34.00 -27.19 -0.32
C GLN A 228 -33.85 -25.73 0.09
N ASP A 229 -32.64 -25.29 0.42
CA ASP A 229 -32.34 -23.88 0.68
C ASP A 229 -32.49 -23.04 -0.60
N LEU A 230 -31.92 -23.51 -1.71
CA LEU A 230 -32.08 -22.87 -3.02
C LEU A 230 -33.55 -22.74 -3.42
N GLN A 231 -34.34 -23.79 -3.21
CA GLN A 231 -35.78 -23.77 -3.48
C GLN A 231 -36.50 -22.72 -2.60
N ARG A 232 -36.21 -22.67 -1.30
CA ARG A 232 -36.77 -21.66 -0.38
C ARG A 232 -36.45 -20.23 -0.83
N ARG A 233 -35.22 -19.97 -1.27
CA ARG A 233 -34.82 -18.66 -1.80
C ARG A 233 -35.55 -18.31 -3.10
N LEU A 234 -35.71 -19.28 -4.00
CA LEU A 234 -36.49 -19.13 -5.24
C LEU A 234 -37.97 -18.84 -4.97
N ASP A 235 -38.57 -19.53 -4.01
CA ASP A 235 -39.98 -19.34 -3.62
C ASP A 235 -40.20 -17.92 -3.06
N GLN A 236 -39.30 -17.45 -2.19
CA GLN A 236 -39.30 -16.06 -1.69
C GLN A 236 -39.20 -15.02 -2.81
N PHE A 237 -38.32 -15.23 -3.81
CA PHE A 237 -38.18 -14.32 -4.94
C PHE A 237 -39.38 -14.34 -5.89
N SER A 238 -40.02 -15.50 -6.06
CA SER A 238 -41.13 -15.68 -6.99
C SER A 238 -42.49 -15.34 -6.38
N GLY A 239 -42.53 -14.89 -5.11
CA GLY A 239 -43.76 -14.52 -4.42
C GLY A 239 -44.74 -15.66 -4.25
N ARG A 240 -44.26 -16.91 -4.36
CA ARG A 240 -45.05 -18.10 -4.05
C ARG A 240 -44.81 -18.44 -2.57
N PRO A 241 -45.89 -18.58 -1.77
CA PRO A 241 -45.76 -18.91 -0.36
C PRO A 241 -45.08 -20.27 -0.13
#